data_AF-A0A7V3KY78-F1
#
_entry.id   AF-A0A7V3KY78-F1
#
_cell.length_a   1.000
_cell.length_b   1.000
_cell.length_c   1.000
_cell.angle_alpha   90.00
_cell.angle_beta   90.00
_cell.angle_gamma   90.00
#
_symmetry.space_group_name_H-M   'P 1'
#
loop_
_entity.id
_entity.type
_entity.pdbx_description
1 polymer ?
#
loop_
_entity_poly.entity_id
_entity_poly.type
_entity_poly.pdbx_seq_one_letter_code
_entity_poly.pdbx_strand_id
1 'polypeptide(L)' 'GIGWFTHLVVSAKLPDDLVYNIAKVLVKNLDRFGQVVKDMKGATAKDLAMDIGIPFHPGALKYYKEIGAIK' A
#
# COMPACT_ATOMS: atom_id res chain seq x y z
N GLY A 1 -20.61 0.76 -10.10
CA GLY A 1 -20.34 2.18 -9.81
C GLY A 1 -18.99 2.54 -10.39
N ILE A 2 -18.78 3.79 -10.78
CA ILE A 2 -17.47 4.27 -11.24
C ILE A 2 -16.60 4.49 -9.99
N GLY A 3 -15.55 3.70 -9.83
CA GLY A 3 -14.56 3.85 -8.76
C GLY A 3 -13.27 4.43 -9.34
N TRP A 4 -12.71 5.45 -8.68
CA TRP A 4 -11.42 6.03 -9.04
C TRP A 4 -10.35 5.44 -8.13
N PHE A 5 -9.45 4.62 -8.68
CA PHE A 5 -8.36 4.01 -7.92
C PHE A 5 -7.17 4.96 -7.86
N THR A 6 -6.78 5.34 -6.65
CA THR A 6 -5.58 6.16 -6.43
C THR A 6 -4.41 5.24 -6.12
N HIS A 7 -3.34 5.34 -6.91
CA HIS A 7 -2.13 4.54 -6.74
C HIS A 7 -0.98 5.41 -6.27
N LEU A 8 -0.22 4.92 -5.28
CA LEU A 8 1.03 5.54 -4.87
C LEU A 8 2.18 4.85 -5.61
N VAL A 9 2.83 5.58 -6.52
CA VAL A 9 3.97 5.07 -7.29
C VAL A 9 5.25 5.71 -6.77
N VAL A 10 6.30 4.90 -6.65
CA VAL A 10 7.62 5.35 -6.19
C VAL A 10 8.70 4.95 -7.20
N SER A 11 9.84 5.64 -7.17
CA SER A 11 10.98 5.29 -8.02
C SER A 11 11.59 3.95 -7.61
N ALA A 12 11.90 3.10 -8.58
CA ALA A 12 12.59 1.82 -8.39
C ALA A 12 14.04 1.96 -7.87
N LYS A 13 14.58 3.19 -7.83
CA LYS A 13 15.94 3.47 -7.32
C LYS A 13 15.96 3.79 -5.82
N LEU A 14 14.80 3.86 -5.16
CA LEU A 14 14.75 4.14 -3.73
C LEU A 14 15.26 2.93 -2.92
N PRO A 15 15.89 3.16 -1.76
CA PRO A 15 16.30 2.07 -0.88
C PRO A 15 15.13 1.21 -0.42
N ASP A 16 15.29 -0.11 -0.40
CA ASP A 16 14.25 -1.05 -0.01
C ASP A 16 13.71 -0.80 1.39
N ASP A 17 14.58 -0.49 2.36
CA ASP A 17 14.18 -0.20 3.74
C ASP A 17 13.30 1.04 3.85
N LEU A 18 13.54 2.05 3.00
CA LEU A 18 12.69 3.23 2.95
C LEU A 18 11.30 2.86 2.46
N VAL A 19 11.21 2.12 1.35
CA VAL A 19 9.92 1.73 0.77
C VAL A 19 9.16 0.74 1.66
N TYR A 20 9.86 -0.16 2.34
CA TYR A 20 9.29 -1.02 3.38
C TYR A 20 8.64 -0.20 4.49
N ASN A 21 9.35 0.80 5.02
CA ASN A 21 8.83 1.66 6.07
C ASN A 21 7.64 2.51 5.60
N ILE A 22 7.65 2.98 4.35
CA ILE A 22 6.50 3.67 3.74
C ILE A 22 5.27 2.74 3.73
N ALA A 23 5.39 1.53 3.18
CA ALA A 23 4.29 0.56 3.13
C ALA A 23 3.76 0.22 4.53
N LYS A 24 4.66 0.07 5.50
CA LYS A 24 4.34 -0.17 6.91
C LYS A 24 3.57 0.97 7.56
N VAL A 25 4.00 2.21 7.36
CA VAL A 25 3.31 3.37 7.89
C VAL A 25 1.93 3.52 7.25
N LEU A 26 1.80 3.26 5.95
CA LEU A 26 0.50 3.31 5.27
C LEU A 26 -0.51 2.34 5.88
N VAL A 27 -0.17 1.04 5.95
CA VAL A 27 -1.07 0.02 6.51
C VAL A 27 -1.39 0.30 7.97
N LYS A 28 -0.40 0.66 8.80
CA LYS A 28 -0.62 0.93 10.23
C LYS A 28 -1.51 2.14 10.52
N ASN A 29 -1.62 3.07 9.57
CA ASN A 29 -2.35 4.32 9.77
C ASN A 29 -3.61 4.42 8.90
N LEU A 30 -4.08 3.31 8.32
CA LEU A 30 -5.29 3.27 7.49
C LEU A 30 -6.50 3.92 8.16
N ASP A 31 -6.74 3.64 9.45
CA ASP A 31 -7.83 4.24 10.20
C ASP A 31 -7.72 5.77 10.27
N ARG A 32 -6.50 6.28 10.48
CA ARG A 32 -6.22 7.72 10.50
C ARG A 32 -6.44 8.33 9.11
N PHE A 33 -6.04 7.63 8.04
CA PHE A 33 -6.30 8.10 6.68
C PHE A 33 -7.79 8.12 6.35
N GLY A 34 -8.57 7.15 6.82
CA GLY A 34 -10.02 7.12 6.65
C GLY A 34 -10.77 8.29 7.32
N GLN A 35 -10.15 8.95 8.30
CA GLN A 35 -10.69 10.18 8.92
C GLN A 35 -10.45 11.43 8.05
N VAL A 36 -9.38 11.44 7.25
CA VAL A 36 -9.01 12.58 6.39
C VAL A 36 -9.57 12.41 4.99
N VAL A 37 -9.44 11.21 4.43
CA VAL A 37 -9.91 10.79 3.10
C VAL A 37 -11.00 9.77 3.30
N LYS A 38 -12.26 10.20 3.16
CA LYS A 38 -13.44 9.34 3.42
C LYS A 38 -13.41 8.03 2.63
N ASP A 39 -12.87 8.05 1.42
CA ASP A 39 -12.78 6.88 0.54
C ASP A 39 -11.79 5.82 1.04
N MET A 40 -10.86 6.17 1.92
CA MET A 40 -9.95 5.22 2.56
C MET A 40 -10.57 4.54 3.79
N LYS A 41 -11.79 4.93 4.20
CA LYS A 41 -12.45 4.34 5.35
C LYS A 41 -12.80 2.88 5.06
N GLY A 42 -12.25 1.97 5.86
CA GLY A 42 -12.45 0.53 5.68
C GLY A 42 -11.51 -0.11 4.65
N ALA A 43 -10.56 0.65 4.09
CA ALA A 43 -9.49 0.08 3.28
C ALA A 43 -8.65 -0.89 4.12
N THR A 44 -8.19 -1.97 3.50
CA THR A 44 -7.40 -3.02 4.15
C THR A 44 -6.00 -3.11 3.56
N ALA A 45 -5.11 -3.83 4.25
CA ALA A 45 -3.78 -4.12 3.73
C ALA A 45 -3.82 -4.88 2.39
N LYS A 46 -4.85 -5.71 2.15
CA LYS A 46 -5.03 -6.43 0.89
C LYS A 46 -5.41 -5.50 -0.25
N ASP A 47 -6.23 -4.48 0.03
CA ASP A 47 -6.62 -3.49 -0.97
C ASP A 47 -5.41 -2.65 -1.43
N LEU A 48 -4.53 -2.30 -0.49
CA LEU A 48 -3.25 -1.61 -0.78
C LEU A 48 -2.25 -2.48 -1.54
N ALA A 49 -2.37 -3.80 -1.42
CA ALA A 49 -1.47 -4.77 -2.01
C ALA A 49 -2.08 -5.48 -3.24
N MET A 50 -3.13 -4.88 -3.81
CA MET A 50 -3.79 -5.37 -5.01
C MET A 50 -2.82 -5.35 -6.19
N ASP A 51 -2.78 -6.44 -6.96
CA ASP A 51 -2.03 -6.47 -8.21
C ASP A 51 -2.73 -5.62 -9.28
N ILE A 52 -2.01 -4.65 -9.81
CA ILE A 52 -2.50 -3.69 -10.82
C ILE A 52 -1.78 -3.88 -12.16
N GLY A 53 -1.02 -4.97 -12.33
CA GLY A 53 -0.28 -5.28 -13.55
C GLY A 53 1.10 -4.61 -13.65
N ILE A 54 1.59 -4.01 -12.57
CA ILE A 54 2.91 -3.37 -12.48
C ILE A 54 3.65 -4.01 -11.30
N PRO A 55 4.95 -4.35 -11.43
CA PRO A 55 5.70 -4.97 -10.34
C PRO A 55 5.77 -4.06 -9.11
N PHE A 56 5.55 -4.65 -7.93
CA PHE A 56 5.80 -3.99 -6.66
C PHE A 56 7.30 -3.73 -6.43
N HIS A 57 7.61 -2.62 -5.77
CA HIS A 57 8.95 -2.38 -5.24
C HIS A 57 9.33 -3.48 -4.22
N PRO A 58 10.57 -3.99 -4.19
CA PRO A 58 10.96 -5.10 -3.32
C PRO A 58 10.68 -4.84 -1.83
N GLY A 59 11.00 -3.63 -1.34
CA GLY A 59 10.64 -3.19 0.02
C GLY A 59 9.14 -3.29 0.36
N ALA A 60 8.25 -2.85 -0.53
CA ALA A 60 6.79 -2.95 -0.31
C ALA A 60 6.31 -4.41 -0.38
N LEU A 61 6.82 -5.18 -1.35
CA LEU A 61 6.48 -6.59 -1.52
C LEU A 61 6.85 -7.41 -0.28
N LYS A 62 8.03 -7.15 0.30
CA LYS A 62 8.48 -7.79 1.55
C LYS A 62 7.47 -7.52 2.68
N TYR A 63 7.10 -6.26 2.90
CA TYR A 63 6.16 -5.90 3.95
C TYR A 63 4.78 -6.54 3.75
N TYR A 64 4.24 -6.48 2.54
CA TYR A 64 2.91 -7.05 2.25
C TYR A 64 2.89 -8.58 2.38
N LYS A 65 3.97 -9.28 2.06
CA LYS A 65 4.11 -10.71 2.32
C LYS A 65 4.17 -11.03 3.82
N GLU A 66 4.95 -10.27 4.60
CA GLU A 66 5.09 -10.47 6.05
C GLU A 66 3.75 -10.39 6.79
N ILE A 67 2.87 -9.49 6.36
CA ILE A 67 1.53 -9.32 6.98
C ILE A 67 0.45 -10.18 6.32
N GLY A 68 0.80 -11.03 5.35
CA GLY A 68 -0.15 -11.90 4.63
C GLY A 68 -1.14 -11.16 3.73
N ALA A 69 -0.80 -9.94 3.29
CA ALA A 69 -1.61 -9.16 2.36
C ALA A 69 -1.45 -9.62 0.90
N ILE A 70 -0.28 -10.17 0.55
CA ILE A 70 -0.02 -10.83 -0.74
C ILE A 70 0.19 -12.33 -0.48
N LYS A 71 -0.41 -13.17 -1.31
CA LYS A 71 -0.14 -14.61 -1.37
C LYS A 71 0.80 -14.92 -2.52
#